data_AF-A0A7S0QVE3-F1
#
_entry.id   AF-A0A7S0QVE3-F1
#
_cell.length_a   1.000
_cell.length_b   1.000
_cell.length_c   1.000
_cell.angle_alpha   90.00
_cell.angle_beta   90.00
_cell.angle_gamma   90.00
#
_symmetry.space_group_name_H-M   'P 1'
#
loop_
_entity.id
_entity.type
_entity.pdbx_description
1 polymer ?
#
loop_
_entity_poly.entity_id
_entity_poly.type
_entity_poly.pdbx_seq_one_letter_code
_entity_poly.pdbx_strand_id
1 'polypeptide(L)'
;ATFKRLMRLCVTRAHAFFGRYLGLKDLETTDPRKLNPQTSGRWKRLSPVAKAYVRALTGFLETLTDPAMVHLLLRHAERMLPYVRPFPKTARKLLKVALRVFGSVEETRVQGFLLVRRLALEMPYPFIETCFKGMYLTYVRQTKFTNPNVIQGQHFMAQCVVEVFGLDINVAYEHAFVYIRQLAIQLRAALTSNAQKSAEANQVISSWQYVNSLKLWARMLSAYPGKDQLHALVYPFVQVAMGTVRHLNAPKYAPLRLQICAALTRVGRHAGAYIPLAPVILDILAGRDLHKTSAKPGAGPVDFGATIKLSKAVLETRVYQEGVFEETLKALLLFYGSCCYSPSFPELIVPAVLQLRTFAKATTVSRFRRQVKDLIERLERNAAYISRLRSAGGRSPQDKV
;
A
#
# COMPACT_ATOMS: atom_id res chain seq x y z
N ALA A 1 31.26 33.55 -9.15
CA ALA A 1 29.86 34.00 -9.42
C ALA A 1 29.35 33.56 -10.81
N THR A 2 30.12 33.75 -11.88
CA THR A 2 29.73 33.45 -13.28
C THR A 2 29.32 31.99 -13.52
N PHE A 3 30.09 31.02 -12.99
CA PHE A 3 29.78 29.59 -13.10
C PHE A 3 28.40 29.23 -12.50
N LYS A 4 28.07 29.75 -11.31
CA LYS A 4 26.77 29.52 -10.65
C LYS A 4 25.61 30.10 -11.46
N ARG A 5 25.80 31.27 -12.06
CA ARG A 5 24.81 31.92 -12.94
C ARG A 5 24.60 31.13 -14.23
N LEU A 6 25.69 30.63 -14.81
CA LEU A 6 25.67 29.82 -16.03
C LEU A 6 25.02 28.45 -15.78
N MET A 7 25.35 27.77 -14.68
CA MET A 7 24.64 26.55 -14.26
C MET A 7 23.15 26.79 -14.08
N ARG A 8 22.76 27.86 -13.37
CA ARG A 8 21.35 28.19 -13.16
C ARG A 8 20.63 28.45 -14.48
N LEU A 9 21.28 29.13 -15.42
CA LEU A 9 20.75 29.36 -16.76
C LEU A 9 20.56 28.05 -17.54
N CYS A 10 21.57 27.16 -17.52
CA CYS A 10 21.47 25.84 -18.14
C CYS A 10 20.31 25.01 -17.55
N VAL A 11 20.19 24.99 -16.23
CA VAL A 11 19.17 24.23 -15.49
C VAL A 11 17.77 24.85 -15.59
N THR A 12 17.64 26.10 -16.03
CA THR A 12 16.33 26.75 -16.15
C THR A 12 15.87 26.95 -17.57
N ARG A 13 16.77 26.99 -18.57
CA ARG A 13 16.45 27.39 -19.94
C ARG A 13 16.93 26.43 -21.04
N ALA A 14 17.65 25.36 -20.73
CA ALA A 14 18.15 24.44 -21.78
C ALA A 14 17.03 23.81 -22.63
N HIS A 15 15.90 23.45 -22.02
CA HIS A 15 14.75 22.90 -22.76
C HIS A 15 14.19 23.89 -23.79
N ALA A 16 14.11 25.18 -23.43
CA ALA A 16 13.66 26.24 -24.31
C ALA A 16 14.68 26.53 -25.42
N PHE A 17 15.97 26.51 -25.12
CA PHE A 17 17.02 26.69 -26.13
C PHE A 17 16.98 25.59 -27.20
N PHE A 18 16.88 24.32 -26.79
CA PHE A 18 16.74 23.20 -27.72
C PHE A 18 15.50 23.32 -28.59
N GLY A 19 14.38 23.75 -28.00
CA GLY A 19 13.15 23.96 -28.74
C GLY A 19 13.26 25.04 -29.80
N ARG A 20 13.85 26.19 -29.45
CA ARG A 20 14.07 27.31 -30.39
C ARG A 20 14.97 26.89 -31.53
N TYR A 21 16.04 26.15 -31.24
CA TYR A 21 16.96 25.65 -32.26
C TYR A 21 16.26 24.74 -33.28
N LEU A 22 15.38 23.86 -32.79
CA LEU A 22 14.61 22.93 -33.62
C LEU A 22 13.47 23.59 -34.39
N GLY A 23 13.19 24.88 -34.16
CA GLY A 23 12.09 25.61 -34.78
C GLY A 23 10.71 25.17 -34.27
N LEU A 24 10.65 24.59 -33.07
CA LEU A 24 9.39 24.16 -32.46
C LEU A 24 8.67 25.40 -31.91
N LYS A 25 7.47 25.67 -32.43
CA LYS A 25 6.62 26.80 -31.98
C LYS A 25 6.12 26.56 -30.55
N ASP A 26 5.87 27.66 -29.83
CA ASP A 26 5.15 27.68 -28.54
C ASP A 26 5.80 26.92 -27.38
N LEU A 27 7.05 27.26 -27.04
CA LEU A 27 7.82 26.62 -25.96
C LEU A 27 7.40 27.01 -24.54
N GLU A 28 6.62 28.08 -24.39
CA GLU A 28 6.12 28.59 -23.10
C GLU A 28 4.62 28.27 -22.90
N THR A 29 3.88 28.00 -23.99
CA THR A 29 2.42 27.79 -24.00
C THR A 29 2.00 26.37 -24.40
N THR A 30 2.79 25.67 -25.22
CA THR A 30 2.53 24.25 -25.54
C THR A 30 3.02 23.38 -24.41
N ASP A 31 2.15 22.46 -23.97
CA ASP A 31 2.53 21.43 -23.03
C ASP A 31 3.80 20.71 -23.53
N PRO A 32 4.97 20.83 -22.85
CA PRO A 32 6.26 20.31 -23.33
C PRO A 32 6.19 18.84 -23.77
N ARG A 33 5.19 18.14 -23.26
CA ARG A 33 4.78 16.74 -23.47
C ARG A 33 4.42 16.38 -24.92
N LYS A 34 4.00 17.36 -25.75
CA LYS A 34 3.66 17.14 -27.16
C LYS A 34 4.83 17.39 -28.12
N LEU A 35 5.94 17.93 -27.63
CA LEU A 35 7.13 18.10 -28.46
C LEU A 35 7.69 16.74 -28.86
N ASN A 36 7.85 16.53 -30.16
CA ASN A 36 8.67 15.46 -30.69
C ASN A 36 9.90 16.07 -31.39
N PRO A 37 11.07 16.10 -30.73
CA PRO A 37 12.28 16.68 -31.31
C PRO A 37 12.69 16.04 -32.64
N GLN A 38 12.30 14.78 -32.88
CA GLN A 38 12.69 14.01 -34.07
C GLN A 38 12.00 14.48 -35.35
N THR A 39 10.93 15.27 -35.26
CA THR A 39 10.22 15.79 -36.45
C THR A 39 10.97 16.91 -37.15
N SER A 40 11.91 17.56 -36.46
CA SER A 40 12.72 18.64 -37.03
C SER A 40 13.91 18.07 -37.82
N GLY A 41 14.12 18.56 -39.05
CA GLY A 41 15.30 18.20 -39.84
C GLY A 41 16.65 18.54 -39.17
N ARG A 42 16.63 19.45 -38.18
CA ARG A 42 17.81 19.84 -37.39
C ARG A 42 18.14 18.87 -36.24
N TRP A 43 17.27 17.87 -35.98
CA TRP A 43 17.46 16.91 -34.89
C TRP A 43 18.77 16.11 -35.00
N LYS A 44 19.18 15.72 -36.21
CA LYS A 44 20.43 14.96 -36.42
C LYS A 44 21.64 15.69 -35.84
N ARG A 45 21.68 17.03 -35.93
CA ARG A 45 22.76 17.87 -35.38
C ARG A 45 22.63 18.07 -33.86
N LEU A 46 21.40 18.25 -33.36
CA LEU A 46 21.17 18.49 -31.92
C LEU A 46 21.26 17.22 -31.06
N SER A 47 20.90 16.06 -31.61
CA SER A 47 20.78 14.79 -30.90
C SER A 47 22.01 14.41 -30.06
N PRO A 48 23.26 14.50 -30.58
CA PRO A 48 24.46 14.22 -29.77
C PRO A 48 24.61 15.17 -28.57
N VAL A 49 24.32 16.46 -28.77
CA VAL A 49 24.40 17.50 -27.73
C VAL A 49 23.33 17.28 -26.67
N ALA A 50 22.08 17.03 -27.08
CA ALA A 50 20.98 16.72 -26.18
C ALA A 50 21.27 15.47 -25.34
N LYS A 51 21.80 14.42 -25.97
CA LYS A 51 22.20 13.18 -25.28
C LYS A 51 23.32 13.42 -24.26
N ALA A 52 24.34 14.18 -24.62
CA ALA A 52 25.44 14.54 -23.72
C ALA A 52 24.92 15.35 -22.53
N TYR A 53 24.06 16.33 -22.78
CA TYR A 53 23.44 17.16 -21.75
C TYR A 53 22.60 16.34 -20.77
N VAL A 54 21.70 15.47 -21.27
CA VAL A 54 20.87 14.63 -20.40
C VAL A 54 21.73 13.67 -19.58
N ARG A 55 22.80 13.12 -20.15
CA ARG A 55 23.75 12.28 -19.39
C ARG A 55 24.44 13.08 -18.28
N ALA A 56 24.90 14.28 -18.56
CA ALA A 56 25.50 15.17 -17.56
C ALA A 56 24.49 15.55 -16.46
N LEU A 57 23.25 15.88 -16.83
CA LEU A 57 22.15 16.15 -15.90
C LEU A 57 21.87 14.95 -15.00
N THR A 58 21.82 13.74 -15.58
CA THR A 58 21.58 12.50 -14.83
C THR A 58 22.73 12.21 -13.86
N GLY A 59 23.98 12.32 -14.34
CA GLY A 59 25.16 12.13 -13.49
C GLY A 59 25.27 13.19 -12.39
N PHE A 60 24.84 14.42 -12.65
CA PHE A 60 24.82 15.46 -11.63
C PHE A 60 23.74 15.19 -10.57
N LEU A 61 22.54 14.76 -10.98
CA LEU A 61 21.53 14.30 -10.03
C LEU A 61 22.02 13.08 -9.22
N GLU A 62 22.87 12.22 -9.76
CA GLU A 62 23.45 11.08 -9.03
C GLU A 62 24.34 11.51 -7.86
N THR A 63 25.06 12.63 -7.95
CA THR A 63 26.02 13.05 -6.92
C THR A 63 25.46 14.05 -5.91
N LEU A 64 24.27 14.60 -6.14
CA LEU A 64 23.71 15.65 -5.30
C LEU A 64 23.04 15.13 -4.02
N THR A 65 23.29 15.87 -2.95
CA THR A 65 22.72 15.63 -1.61
C THR A 65 21.82 16.79 -1.14
N ASP A 66 22.01 18.01 -1.66
CA ASP A 66 21.22 19.19 -1.30
C ASP A 66 19.76 19.10 -1.78
N PRO A 67 18.75 19.08 -0.88
CA PRO A 67 17.34 18.91 -1.24
C PRO A 67 16.81 19.95 -2.22
N ALA A 68 17.20 21.22 -2.07
CA ALA A 68 16.72 22.31 -2.92
C ALA A 68 17.24 22.17 -4.36
N MET A 69 18.52 21.82 -4.51
CA MET A 69 19.13 21.55 -5.82
C MET A 69 18.58 20.27 -6.45
N VAL A 70 18.35 19.20 -5.67
CA VAL A 70 17.69 17.99 -6.17
C VAL A 70 16.30 18.32 -6.72
N HIS A 71 15.50 19.07 -5.96
CA HIS A 71 14.17 19.51 -6.39
C HIS A 71 14.21 20.33 -7.69
N LEU A 72 15.12 21.31 -7.77
CA LEU A 72 15.30 22.14 -8.96
C LEU A 72 15.67 21.31 -10.19
N LEU A 73 16.63 20.40 -10.04
CA LEU A 73 17.10 19.57 -11.16
C LEU A 73 16.10 18.51 -11.59
N LEU A 74 15.31 17.95 -10.68
CA LEU A 74 14.25 17.01 -11.05
C LEU A 74 13.16 17.71 -11.85
N ARG A 75 12.73 18.92 -11.43
CA ARG A 75 11.80 19.75 -12.22
C ARG A 75 12.35 20.10 -13.60
N HIS A 76 13.64 20.37 -13.69
CA HIS A 76 14.28 20.59 -15.00
C HIS A 76 14.33 19.29 -15.83
N ALA A 77 14.65 18.15 -15.21
CA ALA A 77 14.66 16.86 -15.88
C ALA A 77 13.28 16.51 -16.47
N GLU A 78 12.19 16.83 -15.77
CA GLU A 78 10.82 16.70 -16.28
C GLU A 78 10.61 17.51 -17.57
N ARG A 79 11.06 18.77 -17.60
CA ARG A 79 10.96 19.62 -18.80
C ARG A 79 11.85 19.14 -19.96
N MET A 80 12.89 18.38 -19.64
CA MET A 80 13.82 17.82 -20.62
C MET A 80 13.35 16.50 -21.23
N LEU A 81 12.29 15.88 -20.72
CA LEU A 81 11.83 14.54 -21.15
C LEU A 81 11.61 14.36 -22.66
N PRO A 82 11.09 15.33 -23.43
CA PRO A 82 10.99 15.21 -24.88
C PRO A 82 12.34 14.89 -25.54
N TYR A 83 13.43 15.42 -24.98
CA TYR A 83 14.80 15.19 -25.43
C TYR A 83 15.44 13.94 -24.81
N VAL A 84 14.85 13.38 -23.75
CA VAL A 84 15.24 12.08 -23.16
C VAL A 84 14.61 10.92 -23.92
N ARG A 85 13.37 11.10 -24.40
CA ARG A 85 12.54 10.08 -25.08
C ARG A 85 13.28 9.31 -26.19
N PRO A 86 14.08 9.95 -27.07
CA PRO A 86 14.86 9.26 -28.11
C PRO A 86 16.00 8.36 -27.58
N PHE A 87 16.31 8.41 -26.29
CA PHE A 87 17.47 7.72 -25.69
C PHE A 87 17.06 6.78 -24.54
N PRO A 88 16.48 5.59 -24.82
CA PRO A 88 15.99 4.66 -23.79
C PRO A 88 17.02 4.22 -22.75
N LYS A 89 18.29 4.10 -23.13
CA LYS A 89 19.39 3.78 -22.19
C LYS A 89 19.61 4.92 -21.17
N THR A 90 19.50 6.17 -21.62
CA THR A 90 19.63 7.34 -20.74
C THR A 90 18.38 7.50 -19.88
N ALA A 91 17.19 7.30 -20.45
CA ALA A 91 15.93 7.30 -19.71
C ALA A 91 15.94 6.28 -18.55
N ARG A 92 16.47 5.06 -18.77
CA ARG A 92 16.64 4.06 -17.70
C ARG A 92 17.58 4.51 -16.59
N LYS A 93 18.65 5.24 -16.90
CA LYS A 93 19.53 5.83 -15.87
C LYS A 93 18.78 6.89 -15.06
N LEU A 94 18.08 7.81 -15.74
CA LEU A 94 17.27 8.83 -15.10
C LEU A 94 16.18 8.22 -14.19
N LEU A 95 15.53 7.14 -14.64
CA LEU A 95 14.57 6.39 -13.83
C LEU A 95 15.20 5.86 -12.54
N LYS A 96 16.41 5.28 -12.60
CA LYS A 96 17.12 4.80 -11.39
C LYS A 96 17.37 5.93 -10.39
N VAL A 97 17.75 7.11 -10.89
CA VAL A 97 17.96 8.30 -10.05
C VAL A 97 16.64 8.76 -9.42
N ALA A 98 15.58 8.85 -10.21
CA ALA A 98 14.25 9.23 -9.73
C ALA A 98 13.74 8.25 -8.65
N LEU A 99 13.92 6.94 -8.84
CA LEU A 99 13.57 5.91 -7.86
C LEU A 99 14.43 5.99 -6.59
N ARG A 100 15.71 6.35 -6.71
CA ARG A 100 16.56 6.58 -5.54
C ARG A 100 16.05 7.77 -4.72
N VAL A 101 15.69 8.88 -5.37
CA VAL A 101 15.11 10.05 -4.69
C VAL A 101 13.74 9.72 -4.09
N PHE A 102 12.90 8.97 -4.79
CA PHE A 102 11.64 8.47 -4.25
C PHE A 102 11.84 7.60 -2.99
N GLY A 103 12.92 6.82 -2.94
CA GLY A 103 13.29 6.07 -1.73
C GLY A 103 13.95 6.89 -0.61
N SER A 104 14.15 8.19 -0.78
CA SER A 104 14.86 9.04 0.18
C SER A 104 13.90 9.76 1.15
N VAL A 105 14.30 10.92 1.68
CA VAL A 105 13.58 11.72 2.68
C VAL A 105 12.26 12.25 2.11
N GLU A 106 11.29 12.55 2.98
CA GLU A 106 9.93 12.96 2.57
C GLU A 106 9.87 14.18 1.64
N GLU A 107 10.69 15.20 1.88
CA GLU A 107 10.66 16.46 1.12
C GLU A 107 10.96 16.28 -0.38
N THR A 108 11.94 15.44 -0.72
CA THR A 108 12.38 15.20 -2.10
C THR A 108 11.66 14.03 -2.76
N ARG A 109 11.07 13.14 -1.95
CA ARG A 109 10.35 11.94 -2.41
C ARG A 109 9.25 12.25 -3.40
N VAL A 110 8.49 13.32 -3.18
CA VAL A 110 7.39 13.74 -4.06
C VAL A 110 7.90 14.02 -5.48
N GLN A 111 9.01 14.75 -5.62
CA GLN A 111 9.58 15.03 -6.96
C GLN A 111 10.13 13.78 -7.64
N GLY A 112 10.75 12.89 -6.86
CA GLY A 112 11.17 11.58 -7.37
C GLY A 112 9.99 10.81 -7.96
N PHE A 113 8.87 10.77 -7.25
CA PHE A 113 7.63 10.17 -7.73
C PHE A 113 7.08 10.84 -9.00
N LEU A 114 6.96 12.17 -9.00
CA LEU A 114 6.42 12.91 -10.15
C LEU A 114 7.22 12.64 -11.43
N LEU A 115 8.56 12.62 -11.34
CA LEU A 115 9.42 12.28 -12.47
C LEU A 115 9.22 10.82 -12.93
N VAL A 116 9.08 9.86 -12.01
CA VAL A 116 8.78 8.46 -12.38
C VAL A 116 7.43 8.35 -13.10
N ARG A 117 6.38 8.98 -12.56
CA ARG A 117 5.05 9.03 -13.16
C ARG A 117 5.10 9.66 -14.56
N ARG A 118 5.89 10.71 -14.72
CA ARG A 118 6.10 11.39 -16.00
C ARG A 118 6.80 10.50 -17.02
N LEU A 119 7.87 9.81 -16.60
CA LEU A 119 8.57 8.83 -17.43
C LEU A 119 7.64 7.69 -17.87
N ALA A 120 6.78 7.19 -16.99
CA ALA A 120 5.81 6.14 -17.32
C ALA A 120 4.81 6.57 -18.40
N LEU A 121 4.42 7.85 -18.42
CA LEU A 121 3.46 8.40 -19.39
C LEU A 121 4.07 8.77 -20.74
N GLU A 122 5.32 9.25 -20.76
CA GLU A 122 5.93 9.81 -21.98
C GLU A 122 6.83 8.85 -22.74
N MET A 123 7.45 7.90 -22.05
CA MET A 123 8.38 6.98 -22.69
C MET A 123 7.59 5.92 -23.49
N PRO A 124 8.09 5.50 -24.68
CA PRO A 124 7.43 4.46 -25.45
C PRO A 124 7.33 3.14 -24.69
N TYR A 125 6.26 2.38 -24.93
CA TYR A 125 6.13 1.00 -24.48
C TYR A 125 7.36 0.17 -24.91
N PRO A 126 7.91 -0.75 -24.07
CA PRO A 126 7.42 -1.23 -22.77
C PRO A 126 8.03 -0.51 -21.54
N PHE A 127 8.43 0.77 -21.65
CA PHE A 127 9.15 1.44 -20.56
C PHE A 127 8.36 1.50 -19.24
N ILE A 128 7.02 1.59 -19.33
CA ILE A 128 6.11 1.63 -18.18
C ILE A 128 6.26 0.42 -17.25
N GLU A 129 6.54 -0.77 -17.79
CA GLU A 129 6.79 -1.99 -17.00
C GLU A 129 8.01 -1.81 -16.08
N THR A 130 9.06 -1.16 -16.59
CA THR A 130 10.27 -0.88 -15.80
C THR A 130 9.99 0.13 -14.69
N CYS A 131 9.11 1.11 -14.94
CA CYS A 131 8.63 2.03 -13.91
C CYS A 131 7.85 1.30 -12.82
N PHE A 132 6.92 0.41 -13.18
CA PHE A 132 6.07 -0.33 -12.23
C PHE A 132 6.93 -1.24 -11.33
N LYS A 133 7.78 -2.06 -11.95
CA LYS A 133 8.76 -2.89 -11.24
C LYS A 133 9.66 -2.06 -10.32
N GLY A 134 10.18 -0.94 -10.82
CA GLY A 134 11.05 -0.05 -10.06
C GLY A 134 10.37 0.58 -8.83
N MET A 135 9.13 1.05 -9.00
CA MET A 135 8.32 1.62 -7.93
C MET A 135 8.03 0.59 -6.83
N TYR A 136 7.54 -0.59 -7.20
CA TYR A 136 7.25 -1.66 -6.25
C TYR A 136 8.50 -2.10 -5.47
N LEU A 137 9.60 -2.40 -6.17
CA LEU A 137 10.83 -2.84 -5.51
C LEU A 137 11.46 -1.76 -4.63
N THR A 138 11.29 -0.49 -4.97
CA THR A 138 11.75 0.61 -4.11
C THR A 138 10.90 0.71 -2.85
N TYR A 139 9.58 0.59 -2.96
CA TYR A 139 8.67 0.53 -1.82
C TYR A 139 8.99 -0.64 -0.88
N VAL A 140 9.17 -1.85 -1.41
CA VAL A 140 9.50 -3.04 -0.60
C VAL A 140 10.85 -2.87 0.13
N ARG A 141 11.84 -2.25 -0.52
CA ARG A 141 13.13 -1.94 0.13
C ARG A 141 12.99 -0.95 1.28
N GLN A 142 12.14 0.07 1.14
CA GLN A 142 11.90 1.10 2.18
C GLN A 142 10.96 0.65 3.30
N THR A 143 10.40 -0.56 3.22
CA THR A 143 9.51 -1.14 4.23
C THR A 143 10.15 -2.28 5.02
N LYS A 144 11.49 -2.35 5.06
CA LYS A 144 12.23 -3.33 5.88
C LYS A 144 11.95 -3.17 7.38
N PHE A 145 11.81 -1.93 7.83
CA PHE A 145 11.48 -1.58 9.21
C PHE A 145 10.34 -0.55 9.20
N THR A 146 9.37 -0.70 10.10
CA THR A 146 8.29 0.27 10.29
C THR A 146 8.28 0.68 11.75
N ASN A 147 8.16 1.98 11.99
CA ASN A 147 8.03 2.59 13.31
C ASN A 147 7.17 3.86 13.17
N PRO A 148 6.74 4.49 14.28
CA PRO A 148 5.85 5.66 14.23
C PRO A 148 6.38 6.84 13.40
N ASN A 149 7.71 6.99 13.28
CA ASN A 149 8.33 8.11 12.56
C ASN A 149 8.34 7.90 11.04
N VAL A 150 8.39 6.66 10.55
CA VAL A 150 8.50 6.36 9.11
C VAL A 150 7.19 5.86 8.48
N ILE A 151 6.22 5.47 9.30
CA ILE A 151 4.98 4.82 8.83
C ILE A 151 4.18 5.71 7.86
N GLN A 152 4.10 7.02 8.12
CA GLN A 152 3.38 7.96 7.26
C GLN A 152 4.05 8.07 5.88
N GLY A 153 5.37 8.17 5.86
CA GLY A 153 6.14 8.15 4.63
C GLY A 153 5.94 6.87 3.81
N GLN A 154 5.88 5.72 4.47
CA GLN A 154 5.60 4.43 3.82
C GLN A 154 4.15 4.37 3.29
N HIS A 155 3.18 4.93 4.01
CA HIS A 155 1.81 5.06 3.52
C HIS A 155 1.74 5.92 2.24
N PHE A 156 2.45 7.05 2.22
CA PHE A 156 2.56 7.89 1.03
C PHE A 156 3.20 7.13 -0.14
N MET A 157 4.30 6.39 0.10
CA MET A 157 4.92 5.57 -0.95
C MET A 157 3.96 4.50 -1.49
N ALA A 158 3.18 3.85 -0.62
CA ALA A 158 2.19 2.87 -1.06
C ALA A 158 1.13 3.51 -1.98
N GLN A 159 0.65 4.71 -1.64
CA GLN A 159 -0.29 5.45 -2.49
C GLN A 159 0.33 5.82 -3.85
N CYS A 160 1.59 6.24 -3.87
CA CYS A 160 2.33 6.51 -5.10
C CYS A 160 2.45 5.28 -6.01
N VAL A 161 2.69 4.10 -5.42
CA VAL A 161 2.72 2.85 -6.19
C VAL A 161 1.36 2.55 -6.81
N VAL A 162 0.27 2.67 -6.03
CA VAL A 162 -1.10 2.47 -6.54
C VAL A 162 -1.44 3.44 -7.67
N GLU A 163 -1.11 4.72 -7.51
CA GLU A 163 -1.29 5.77 -8.53
C GLU A 163 -0.57 5.46 -9.84
N VAL A 164 0.71 5.04 -9.77
CA VAL A 164 1.49 4.70 -10.98
C VAL A 164 0.94 3.45 -11.65
N PHE A 165 0.55 2.43 -10.88
CA PHE A 165 -0.04 1.22 -11.42
C PHE A 165 -1.41 1.49 -12.08
N GLY A 166 -2.14 2.51 -11.61
CA GLY A 166 -3.37 2.98 -12.23
C GLY A 166 -3.24 3.55 -13.65
N LEU A 167 -2.02 3.80 -14.12
CA LEU A 167 -1.78 4.33 -15.48
C LEU A 167 -2.09 3.29 -16.58
N ASP A 168 -1.88 2.00 -16.31
CA ASP A 168 -2.18 0.90 -17.22
C ASP A 168 -2.55 -0.37 -16.43
N ILE A 169 -3.84 -0.71 -16.45
CA ILE A 169 -4.38 -1.82 -15.65
C ILE A 169 -3.90 -3.19 -16.16
N ASN A 170 -3.61 -3.33 -17.45
CA ASN A 170 -3.13 -4.60 -18.02
C ASN A 170 -1.74 -4.91 -17.47
N VAL A 171 -0.83 -3.93 -17.56
CA VAL A 171 0.53 -4.07 -17.04
C VAL A 171 0.52 -4.20 -15.51
N ALA A 172 -0.38 -3.48 -14.84
CA ALA A 172 -0.53 -3.58 -13.39
C ALA A 172 -0.97 -4.98 -12.96
N TYR A 173 -1.91 -5.60 -13.68
CA TYR A 173 -2.36 -6.97 -13.43
C TYR A 173 -1.22 -7.97 -13.52
N GLU A 174 -0.39 -7.91 -14.57
CA GLU A 174 0.74 -8.83 -14.74
C GLU A 174 1.73 -8.75 -13.57
N HIS A 175 2.08 -7.52 -13.15
CA HIS A 175 2.95 -7.31 -12.00
C HIS A 175 2.30 -7.78 -10.70
N ALA A 176 1.02 -7.43 -10.48
CA ALA A 176 0.27 -7.84 -9.30
C ALA A 176 0.19 -9.36 -9.18
N PHE A 177 -0.10 -10.06 -10.28
CA PHE A 177 -0.13 -11.52 -10.34
C PHE A 177 1.21 -12.13 -9.89
N VAL A 178 2.32 -11.67 -10.47
CA VAL A 178 3.67 -12.18 -10.12
C VAL A 178 3.98 -11.94 -8.64
N TYR A 179 3.71 -10.75 -8.11
CA TYR A 179 4.06 -10.42 -6.74
C TYR A 179 3.13 -11.06 -5.71
N ILE A 180 1.83 -11.20 -5.98
CA ILE A 180 0.90 -11.95 -5.13
C ILE A 180 1.29 -13.43 -5.12
N ARG A 181 1.65 -14.00 -6.28
CA ARG A 181 2.17 -15.37 -6.36
C ARG A 181 3.45 -15.54 -5.54
N GLN A 182 4.35 -14.55 -5.54
CA GLN A 182 5.54 -14.59 -4.69
C GLN A 182 5.21 -14.64 -3.19
N LEU A 183 4.22 -13.86 -2.75
CA LEU A 183 3.73 -13.90 -1.36
C LEU A 183 3.10 -15.27 -1.02
N ALA A 184 2.41 -15.88 -1.98
CA ALA A 184 1.86 -17.23 -1.83
C ALA A 184 2.95 -18.30 -1.67
N ILE A 185 4.03 -18.22 -2.46
CA ILE A 185 5.17 -19.13 -2.37
C ILE A 185 5.85 -19.03 -1.00
N GLN A 186 6.04 -17.81 -0.50
CA GLN A 186 6.61 -17.57 0.84
C GLN A 186 5.73 -18.16 1.95
N LEU A 187 4.40 -18.02 1.85
CA LEU A 187 3.47 -18.65 2.77
C LEU A 187 3.53 -20.18 2.68
N ARG A 188 3.51 -20.75 1.47
CA ARG A 188 3.59 -22.19 1.27
C ARG A 188 4.87 -22.76 1.88
N ALA A 189 5.99 -22.09 1.71
CA ALA A 189 7.25 -22.49 2.34
C ALA A 189 7.11 -22.57 3.87
N ALA A 190 6.42 -21.63 4.51
CA ALA A 190 6.19 -21.66 5.96
C ALA A 190 5.25 -22.79 6.41
N LEU A 191 4.30 -23.20 5.56
CA LEU A 191 3.33 -24.25 5.83
C LEU A 191 3.90 -25.67 5.65
N THR A 192 4.75 -25.88 4.64
CA THR A 192 5.14 -27.24 4.21
C THR A 192 6.57 -27.63 4.59
N SER A 193 7.36 -26.72 5.16
CA SER A 193 8.76 -26.99 5.49
C SER A 193 8.95 -27.74 6.80
N ASN A 194 9.99 -28.57 6.90
CA ASN A 194 10.44 -29.19 8.15
C ASN A 194 10.82 -28.13 9.22
N ALA A 195 10.88 -28.54 10.49
CA ALA A 195 10.97 -27.64 11.66
C ALA A 195 11.99 -26.49 11.55
N GLN A 196 13.23 -26.76 11.11
CA GLN A 196 14.29 -25.74 10.96
C GLN A 196 13.94 -24.68 9.90
N LYS A 197 13.58 -25.13 8.69
CA LYS A 197 13.18 -24.27 7.56
C LYS A 197 11.87 -23.52 7.85
N SER A 198 11.02 -24.08 8.70
CA SER A 198 9.78 -23.43 9.15
C SER A 198 10.05 -22.19 9.98
N ALA A 199 11.10 -22.18 10.81
CA ALA A 199 11.45 -21.00 11.60
C ALA A 199 11.86 -19.82 10.71
N GLU A 200 12.72 -20.05 9.72
CA GLU A 200 13.16 -19.03 8.76
C GLU A 200 12.00 -18.57 7.86
N ALA A 201 11.21 -19.50 7.33
CA ALA A 201 10.04 -19.16 6.53
C ALA A 201 9.00 -18.36 7.31
N ASN A 202 8.80 -18.68 8.60
CA ASN A 202 7.96 -17.91 9.52
C ASN A 202 8.50 -16.49 9.74
N GLN A 203 9.82 -16.29 9.77
CA GLN A 203 10.40 -14.95 9.86
C GLN A 203 10.11 -14.12 8.60
N VAL A 204 10.15 -14.75 7.42
CA VAL A 204 9.83 -14.06 6.16
C VAL A 204 8.38 -13.55 6.16
N ILE A 205 7.41 -14.41 6.47
CA ILE A 205 5.98 -14.04 6.48
C ILE A 205 5.57 -13.16 7.67
N SER A 206 6.42 -13.07 8.69
CA SER A 206 6.27 -12.13 9.82
C SER A 206 7.19 -10.90 9.72
N SER A 207 7.72 -10.62 8.53
CA SER A 207 8.51 -9.41 8.25
C SER A 207 7.63 -8.23 7.83
N TRP A 208 8.12 -7.01 8.07
CA TRP A 208 7.43 -5.80 7.61
C TRP A 208 7.28 -5.74 6.10
N GLN A 209 8.26 -6.23 5.35
CA GLN A 209 8.21 -6.24 3.88
C GLN A 209 7.05 -7.10 3.38
N TYR A 210 6.86 -8.28 3.99
CA TYR A 210 5.76 -9.18 3.65
C TYR A 210 4.40 -8.55 3.97
N VAL A 211 4.23 -8.08 5.22
CA VAL A 211 2.97 -7.47 5.69
C VAL A 211 2.63 -6.20 4.91
N ASN A 212 3.60 -5.32 4.66
CA ASN A 212 3.39 -4.11 3.88
C ASN A 212 3.13 -4.39 2.40
N SER A 213 3.69 -5.47 1.84
CA SER A 213 3.34 -5.93 0.49
C SER A 213 1.89 -6.41 0.42
N LEU A 214 1.41 -7.20 1.40
CA LEU A 214 0.00 -7.57 1.49
C LEU A 214 -0.90 -6.34 1.60
N LYS A 215 -0.55 -5.38 2.47
CA LYS A 215 -1.29 -4.12 2.62
C LYS A 215 -1.30 -3.29 1.33
N LEU A 216 -0.20 -3.27 0.58
CA LEU A 216 -0.14 -2.58 -0.72
C LEU A 216 -1.09 -3.22 -1.74
N TRP A 217 -1.05 -4.55 -1.89
CA TRP A 217 -1.93 -5.23 -2.84
C TRP A 217 -3.39 -5.13 -2.44
N ALA A 218 -3.71 -5.17 -1.15
CA ALA A 218 -5.06 -4.86 -0.66
C ALA A 218 -5.51 -3.46 -1.10
N ARG A 219 -4.64 -2.44 -1.00
CA ARG A 219 -4.95 -1.07 -1.47
C ARG A 219 -5.15 -1.03 -2.98
N MET A 220 -4.30 -1.69 -3.75
CA MET A 220 -4.40 -1.74 -5.21
C MET A 220 -5.74 -2.35 -5.65
N LEU A 221 -6.10 -3.51 -5.10
CA LEU A 221 -7.36 -4.20 -5.40
C LEU A 221 -8.59 -3.40 -4.95
N SER A 222 -8.44 -2.56 -3.92
CA SER A 222 -9.52 -1.70 -3.43
C SER A 222 -9.64 -0.36 -4.17
N ALA A 223 -8.59 0.10 -4.84
CA ALA A 223 -8.54 1.40 -5.51
C ALA A 223 -9.21 1.39 -6.88
N TYR A 224 -9.23 0.23 -7.54
CA TYR A 224 -9.80 0.05 -8.88
C TYR A 224 -10.89 -1.02 -8.89
N PRO A 225 -11.99 -0.83 -8.13
CA PRO A 225 -13.10 -1.78 -8.14
C PRO A 225 -13.74 -1.82 -9.53
N GLY A 226 -14.24 -2.99 -9.94
CA GLY A 226 -14.88 -3.17 -11.25
C GLY A 226 -13.93 -3.25 -12.46
N LYS A 227 -12.61 -3.36 -12.25
CA LYS A 227 -11.67 -3.74 -13.31
C LYS A 227 -11.49 -5.26 -13.28
N ASP A 228 -12.12 -5.96 -14.22
CA ASP A 228 -12.20 -7.44 -14.26
C ASP A 228 -10.84 -8.13 -14.10
N GLN A 229 -9.80 -7.59 -14.72
CA GLN A 229 -8.43 -8.11 -14.63
C GLN A 229 -7.93 -8.12 -13.18
N LEU A 230 -8.01 -6.99 -12.47
CA LEU A 230 -7.60 -6.90 -11.07
C LEU A 230 -8.56 -7.66 -10.16
N HIS A 231 -9.85 -7.71 -10.49
CA HIS A 231 -10.85 -8.46 -9.73
C HIS A 231 -10.54 -9.96 -9.70
N ALA A 232 -10.03 -10.52 -10.80
CA ALA A 232 -9.56 -11.92 -10.85
C ALA A 232 -8.48 -12.25 -9.81
N LEU A 233 -7.76 -11.24 -9.31
CA LEU A 233 -6.73 -11.40 -8.28
C LEU A 233 -7.28 -11.33 -6.83
N VAL A 234 -8.54 -10.96 -6.64
CA VAL A 234 -9.16 -10.83 -5.30
C VAL A 234 -9.15 -12.17 -4.57
N TYR A 235 -9.64 -13.23 -5.21
CA TYR A 235 -9.67 -14.55 -4.59
C TYR A 235 -8.27 -15.08 -4.21
N PRO A 236 -7.28 -15.16 -5.13
CA PRO A 236 -5.95 -15.65 -4.77
C PRO A 236 -5.28 -14.76 -3.71
N PHE A 237 -5.47 -13.44 -3.75
CA PHE A 237 -4.98 -12.54 -2.70
C PHE A 237 -5.59 -12.85 -1.33
N VAL A 238 -6.91 -13.01 -1.26
CA VAL A 238 -7.63 -13.34 -0.02
C VAL A 238 -7.15 -14.67 0.55
N GLN A 239 -6.92 -15.68 -0.28
CA GLN A 239 -6.39 -16.98 0.16
C GLN A 239 -5.00 -16.85 0.80
N VAL A 240 -4.10 -16.08 0.18
CA VAL A 240 -2.75 -15.83 0.75
C VAL A 240 -2.85 -15.11 2.08
N ALA A 241 -3.56 -13.99 2.12
CA ALA A 241 -3.68 -13.18 3.34
C ALA A 241 -4.37 -13.93 4.48
N MET A 242 -5.47 -14.64 4.20
CA MET A 242 -6.16 -15.47 5.20
C MET A 242 -5.29 -16.63 5.67
N GLY A 243 -4.56 -17.28 4.75
CA GLY A 243 -3.61 -18.33 5.11
C GLY A 243 -2.51 -17.83 6.04
N THR A 244 -1.96 -16.63 5.80
CA THR A 244 -1.01 -16.00 6.72
C THR A 244 -1.60 -15.79 8.12
N VAL A 245 -2.81 -15.22 8.20
CA VAL A 245 -3.44 -14.90 9.49
C VAL A 245 -3.78 -16.17 10.29
N ARG A 246 -4.23 -17.23 9.60
CA ARG A 246 -4.53 -18.54 10.23
C ARG A 246 -3.27 -19.27 10.68
N HIS A 247 -2.18 -19.18 9.92
CA HIS A 247 -0.92 -19.81 10.27
C HIS A 247 -0.20 -19.10 11.41
N LEU A 248 -0.16 -17.77 11.39
CA LEU A 248 0.45 -16.94 12.44
C LEU A 248 -0.54 -16.66 13.59
N ASN A 249 -1.15 -17.72 14.15
CA ASN A 249 -2.23 -17.59 15.14
C ASN A 249 -1.76 -17.29 16.58
N ALA A 250 -0.47 -17.45 16.90
CA ALA A 250 0.05 -17.22 18.25
C ALA A 250 -0.19 -15.78 18.76
N PRO A 251 -0.41 -15.56 20.07
CA PRO A 251 -0.74 -14.24 20.63
C PRO A 251 0.23 -13.11 20.26
N LYS A 252 1.53 -13.42 20.15
CA LYS A 252 2.57 -12.45 19.72
C LYS A 252 2.33 -11.80 18.35
N TYR A 253 1.54 -12.44 17.48
CA TYR A 253 1.22 -11.96 16.15
C TYR A 253 -0.15 -11.28 16.06
N ALA A 254 -0.85 -11.06 17.18
CA ALA A 254 -2.13 -10.36 17.18
C ALA A 254 -2.09 -9.00 16.43
N PRO A 255 -1.07 -8.13 16.59
CA PRO A 255 -0.97 -6.91 15.79
C PRO A 255 -0.93 -7.17 14.28
N LEU A 256 -0.12 -8.13 13.83
CA LEU A 256 -0.04 -8.51 12.42
C LEU A 256 -1.38 -9.04 11.90
N ARG A 257 -2.03 -9.95 12.65
CA ARG A 257 -3.32 -10.53 12.28
C ARG A 257 -4.37 -9.43 12.09
N LEU A 258 -4.46 -8.49 13.02
CA LEU A 258 -5.43 -7.39 13.00
C LEU A 258 -5.16 -6.42 11.83
N GLN A 259 -3.89 -6.09 11.56
CA GLN A 259 -3.55 -5.26 10.40
C GLN A 259 -3.92 -5.91 9.06
N ILE A 260 -3.72 -7.23 8.92
CA ILE A 260 -4.12 -7.96 7.70
C ILE A 260 -5.65 -8.05 7.61
N CYS A 261 -6.36 -8.29 8.73
CA CYS A 261 -7.83 -8.29 8.74
C CYS A 261 -8.41 -6.93 8.33
N ALA A 262 -7.81 -5.81 8.77
CA ALA A 262 -8.19 -4.48 8.33
C ALA A 262 -7.99 -4.28 6.82
N ALA A 263 -6.86 -4.77 6.28
CA ALA A 263 -6.59 -4.74 4.85
C ALA A 263 -7.60 -5.59 4.05
N LEU A 264 -7.93 -6.79 4.53
CA LEU A 264 -8.94 -7.66 3.92
C LEU A 264 -10.35 -7.09 4.00
N THR A 265 -10.70 -6.43 5.11
CA THR A 265 -11.99 -5.75 5.24
C THR A 265 -12.16 -4.68 4.17
N ARG A 266 -11.11 -3.90 3.90
CA ARG A 266 -11.10 -2.92 2.82
C ARG A 266 -11.33 -3.58 1.45
N VAL A 267 -10.63 -4.67 1.16
CA VAL A 267 -10.80 -5.41 -0.10
C VAL A 267 -12.24 -5.93 -0.23
N GLY A 268 -12.78 -6.57 0.81
CA GLY A 268 -14.14 -7.10 0.77
C GLY A 268 -15.19 -6.02 0.48
N ARG A 269 -15.05 -4.85 1.11
CA ARG A 269 -15.92 -3.69 0.88
C ARG A 269 -15.88 -3.18 -0.56
N HIS A 270 -14.68 -3.01 -1.12
CA HIS A 270 -14.52 -2.38 -2.43
C HIS A 270 -14.69 -3.37 -3.59
N ALA A 271 -14.31 -4.63 -3.42
CA ALA A 271 -14.43 -5.66 -4.45
C ALA A 271 -15.84 -6.31 -4.49
N GLY A 272 -16.73 -5.94 -3.56
CA GLY A 272 -18.06 -6.55 -3.44
C GLY A 272 -18.01 -8.04 -3.05
N ALA A 273 -16.95 -8.46 -2.35
CA ALA A 273 -16.73 -9.85 -1.99
C ALA A 273 -16.83 -10.04 -0.47
N TYR A 274 -17.67 -10.96 -0.03
CA TYR A 274 -17.74 -11.30 1.40
C TYR A 274 -16.52 -12.14 1.80
N ILE A 275 -15.73 -11.64 2.76
CA ILE A 275 -14.58 -12.34 3.32
C ILE A 275 -14.90 -12.63 4.80
N PRO A 276 -14.96 -13.90 5.23
CA PRO A 276 -15.37 -14.27 6.58
C PRO A 276 -14.27 -14.01 7.62
N LEU A 277 -14.11 -12.76 8.04
CA LEU A 277 -13.05 -12.34 8.98
C LEU A 277 -13.45 -12.49 10.44
N ALA A 278 -14.75 -12.44 10.77
CA ALA A 278 -15.23 -12.48 12.16
C ALA A 278 -14.66 -13.66 12.99
N PRO A 279 -14.65 -14.93 12.52
CA PRO A 279 -14.09 -16.02 13.31
C PRO A 279 -12.61 -15.83 13.65
N VAL A 280 -11.85 -15.26 12.71
CA VAL A 280 -10.41 -15.04 12.86
C VAL A 280 -10.11 -13.87 13.79
N ILE A 281 -10.96 -12.85 13.81
CA ILE A 281 -10.84 -11.71 14.72
C ILE A 281 -11.29 -12.14 16.14
N LEU A 282 -12.42 -12.86 16.26
CA LEU A 282 -12.97 -13.32 17.53
C LEU A 282 -12.10 -14.35 18.23
N ASP A 283 -11.34 -15.17 17.49
CA ASP A 283 -10.35 -16.09 18.04
C ASP A 283 -9.32 -15.41 18.95
N ILE A 284 -9.02 -14.12 18.70
CA ILE A 284 -8.13 -13.34 19.58
C ILE A 284 -8.76 -13.14 20.97
N LEU A 285 -10.09 -13.02 21.06
CA LEU A 285 -10.83 -12.90 22.32
C LEU A 285 -10.86 -14.21 23.12
N ALA A 286 -10.61 -15.36 22.50
CA ALA A 286 -10.51 -16.65 23.19
C ALA A 286 -9.23 -16.79 24.03
N GLY A 287 -8.30 -15.82 23.93
CA GLY A 287 -7.07 -15.80 24.70
C GLY A 287 -7.33 -15.76 26.22
N ARG A 288 -6.80 -16.74 26.95
CA ARG A 288 -6.95 -16.86 28.42
C ARG A 288 -6.54 -15.60 29.18
N ASP A 289 -5.59 -14.84 28.64
CA ASP A 289 -5.07 -13.62 29.28
C ASP A 289 -6.12 -12.52 29.35
N LEU A 290 -7.09 -12.47 28.42
CA LEU A 290 -8.19 -11.49 28.41
C LEU A 290 -9.25 -11.73 29.50
N HIS A 291 -9.16 -12.86 30.21
CA HIS A 291 -10.08 -13.24 31.28
C HIS A 291 -9.52 -13.02 32.69
N LYS A 292 -8.26 -12.59 32.83
CA LYS A 292 -7.58 -12.42 34.14
C LYS A 292 -7.45 -10.95 34.53
N THR A 293 -7.55 -10.64 35.82
CA THR A 293 -7.32 -9.29 36.38
C THR A 293 -5.89 -9.05 36.86
N SER A 294 -5.08 -10.11 37.03
CA SER A 294 -3.75 -10.07 37.67
C SER A 294 -2.58 -9.88 36.69
N ALA A 295 -2.77 -9.13 35.60
CA ALA A 295 -1.71 -8.89 34.63
C ALA A 295 -0.64 -7.92 35.18
N LYS A 296 0.64 -8.16 34.85
CA LYS A 296 1.76 -7.32 35.30
C LYS A 296 1.63 -5.90 34.72
N PRO A 297 2.02 -4.83 35.44
CA PRO A 297 2.11 -3.50 34.84
C PRO A 297 3.09 -3.51 33.66
N GLY A 298 2.79 -2.75 32.61
CA GLY A 298 3.64 -2.62 31.42
C GLY A 298 4.39 -1.30 31.39
N ALA A 299 5.52 -1.26 30.66
CA ALA A 299 6.43 -0.11 30.61
C ALA A 299 6.00 1.03 29.64
N GLY A 300 4.72 1.08 29.25
CA GLY A 300 4.17 2.07 28.30
C GLY A 300 3.28 1.43 27.23
N PRO A 301 2.49 2.23 26.48
CA PRO A 301 1.51 1.75 25.50
C PRO A 301 2.16 1.02 24.32
N VAL A 302 1.47 0.01 23.79
CA VAL A 302 1.90 -0.73 22.59
C VAL A 302 1.21 -0.14 21.37
N ASP A 303 1.99 0.32 20.38
CA ASP A 303 1.45 0.73 19.08
C ASP A 303 1.26 -0.50 18.17
N PHE A 304 0.01 -0.96 18.04
CA PHE A 304 -0.38 -2.08 17.18
C PHE A 304 -0.27 -1.75 15.68
N GLY A 305 -0.26 -0.47 15.29
CA GLY A 305 -0.05 -0.03 13.91
C GLY A 305 1.42 -0.07 13.49
N ALA A 306 2.32 0.23 14.44
CA ALA A 306 3.77 0.21 14.24
C ALA A 306 4.47 -1.06 14.80
N THR A 307 3.71 -2.09 15.15
CA THR A 307 4.21 -3.38 15.63
C THR A 307 3.56 -4.53 14.88
N ILE A 308 4.32 -5.56 14.50
CA ILE A 308 3.80 -6.81 13.90
C ILE A 308 4.08 -8.04 14.76
N LYS A 309 5.02 -7.96 15.70
CA LYS A 309 5.42 -9.05 16.58
C LYS A 309 5.76 -8.51 17.96
N LEU A 310 5.07 -9.02 18.98
CA LEU A 310 5.28 -8.66 20.37
C LEU A 310 6.36 -9.54 21.02
N SER A 311 7.08 -8.96 21.99
CA SER A 311 8.02 -9.71 22.83
C SER A 311 7.27 -10.53 23.89
N LYS A 312 7.90 -11.60 24.39
CA LYS A 312 7.31 -12.43 25.45
C LYS A 312 7.04 -11.61 26.73
N ALA A 313 7.91 -10.66 27.05
CA ALA A 313 7.76 -9.78 28.21
C ALA A 313 6.48 -8.93 28.14
N VAL A 314 6.09 -8.47 26.93
CA VAL A 314 4.90 -7.63 26.74
C VAL A 314 3.61 -8.44 26.88
N LEU A 315 3.59 -9.71 26.45
CA LEU A 315 2.38 -10.55 26.43
C LEU A 315 1.76 -10.79 27.82
N GLU A 316 2.56 -10.73 28.88
CA GLU A 316 2.09 -10.91 30.26
C GLU A 316 1.62 -9.60 30.92
N THR A 317 1.64 -8.49 30.17
CA THR A 317 1.34 -7.17 30.72
C THR A 317 -0.11 -6.76 30.52
N ARG A 318 -0.59 -5.93 31.43
CA ARG A 318 -1.89 -5.28 31.33
C ARG A 318 -2.01 -4.37 30.09
N VAL A 319 -0.90 -3.76 29.66
CA VAL A 319 -0.88 -2.94 28.44
C VAL A 319 -1.21 -3.79 27.21
N TYR A 320 -0.61 -4.98 27.08
CA TYR A 320 -0.95 -5.89 26.00
C TYR A 320 -2.43 -6.29 26.06
N GLN A 321 -2.89 -6.69 27.25
CA GLN A 321 -4.27 -7.13 27.47
C GLN A 321 -5.29 -6.07 27.05
N GLU A 322 -5.11 -4.81 27.47
CA GLU A 322 -5.99 -3.70 27.10
C GLU A 322 -5.86 -3.35 25.62
N GLY A 323 -4.63 -3.25 25.09
CA GLY A 323 -4.40 -2.90 23.69
C GLY A 323 -4.95 -3.93 22.70
N VAL A 324 -4.70 -5.23 22.93
CA VAL A 324 -5.19 -6.29 22.04
C VAL A 324 -6.72 -6.40 22.08
N PHE A 325 -7.33 -6.15 23.24
CA PHE A 325 -8.78 -6.12 23.37
C PHE A 325 -9.39 -4.96 22.57
N GLU A 326 -8.89 -3.74 22.76
CA GLU A 326 -9.39 -2.55 22.06
C GLU A 326 -9.22 -2.67 20.54
N GLU A 327 -8.05 -3.12 20.07
CA GLU A 327 -7.79 -3.30 18.64
C GLU A 327 -8.64 -4.41 18.02
N THR A 328 -8.92 -5.48 18.77
CA THR A 328 -9.86 -6.53 18.34
C THR A 328 -11.28 -5.98 18.18
N LEU A 329 -11.78 -5.18 19.13
CA LEU A 329 -13.10 -4.55 19.00
C LEU A 329 -13.16 -3.56 17.83
N LYS A 330 -12.10 -2.76 17.62
CA LYS A 330 -11.99 -1.88 16.45
C LYS A 330 -12.03 -2.66 15.14
N ALA A 331 -11.34 -3.79 15.06
CA ALA A 331 -11.35 -4.65 13.89
C ALA A 331 -12.74 -5.27 13.62
N LEU A 332 -13.46 -5.71 14.66
CA LEU A 332 -14.85 -6.18 14.52
C LEU A 332 -15.79 -5.07 14.03
N LEU A 333 -15.67 -3.87 14.59
CA LEU A 333 -16.45 -2.71 14.16
C LEU A 333 -16.16 -2.34 12.72
N LEU A 334 -14.89 -2.33 12.31
CA LEU A 334 -14.50 -2.08 10.93
C LEU A 334 -15.06 -3.15 9.98
N PHE A 335 -14.99 -4.42 10.37
CA PHE A 335 -15.50 -5.54 9.59
C PHE A 335 -17.03 -5.46 9.43
N TYR A 336 -17.78 -5.39 10.52
CA TYR A 336 -19.24 -5.32 10.43
C TYR A 336 -19.75 -4.00 9.86
N GLY A 337 -19.03 -2.89 10.07
CA GLY A 337 -19.29 -1.63 9.40
C GLY A 337 -19.11 -1.68 7.88
N SER A 338 -18.30 -2.62 7.37
CA SER A 338 -18.14 -2.81 5.92
C SER A 338 -19.34 -3.49 5.25
N CYS A 339 -20.14 -4.24 6.01
CA CYS A 339 -21.31 -4.97 5.53
C CYS A 339 -22.62 -4.54 6.22
N CYS A 340 -22.63 -3.40 6.93
CA CYS A 340 -23.76 -2.97 7.77
C CYS A 340 -25.05 -2.69 6.99
N TYR A 341 -24.96 -2.42 5.69
CA TYR A 341 -26.10 -2.21 4.80
C TYR A 341 -26.51 -3.47 4.01
N SER A 342 -25.86 -4.62 4.25
CA SER A 342 -26.23 -5.87 3.59
C SER A 342 -27.61 -6.32 4.06
N PRO A 343 -28.51 -6.76 3.16
CA PRO A 343 -29.78 -7.37 3.56
C PRO A 343 -29.59 -8.58 4.48
N SER A 344 -28.47 -9.30 4.35
CA SER A 344 -28.13 -10.46 5.18
C SER A 344 -27.47 -10.09 6.52
N PHE A 345 -27.33 -8.79 6.84
CA PHE A 345 -26.67 -8.35 8.08
C PHE A 345 -27.25 -8.97 9.36
N PRO A 346 -28.59 -9.08 9.55
CA PRO A 346 -29.16 -9.71 10.72
C PRO A 346 -28.67 -11.14 10.95
N GLU A 347 -28.53 -11.91 9.88
CA GLU A 347 -28.05 -13.29 9.92
C GLU A 347 -26.51 -13.36 10.07
N LEU A 348 -25.77 -12.45 9.44
CA LEU A 348 -24.31 -12.42 9.46
C LEU A 348 -23.70 -12.20 10.86
N ILE A 349 -24.39 -11.46 11.73
CA ILE A 349 -23.89 -11.14 13.07
C ILE A 349 -24.15 -12.23 14.11
N VAL A 350 -25.09 -13.16 13.86
CA VAL A 350 -25.56 -14.13 14.87
C VAL A 350 -24.42 -14.92 15.52
N PRO A 351 -23.48 -15.53 14.77
CA PRO A 351 -22.40 -16.29 15.38
C PRO A 351 -21.47 -15.42 16.23
N ALA A 352 -21.22 -14.18 15.80
CA ALA A 352 -20.37 -13.26 16.54
C ALA A 352 -21.04 -12.76 17.82
N VAL A 353 -22.33 -12.40 17.76
CA VAL A 353 -23.09 -12.00 18.95
C VAL A 353 -23.08 -13.12 19.99
N LEU A 354 -23.25 -14.38 19.58
CA LEU A 354 -23.17 -15.52 20.50
C LEU A 354 -21.80 -15.62 21.17
N GLN A 355 -20.71 -15.56 20.39
CA GLN A 355 -19.35 -15.62 20.93
C GLN A 355 -19.02 -14.43 21.84
N LEU A 356 -19.46 -13.22 21.48
CA LEU A 356 -19.28 -12.02 22.30
C LEU A 356 -20.06 -12.11 23.62
N ARG A 357 -21.28 -12.66 23.62
CA ARG A 357 -22.05 -12.93 24.85
C ARG A 357 -21.32 -13.93 25.74
N THR A 358 -20.76 -14.99 25.16
CA THR A 358 -19.94 -15.98 25.90
C THR A 358 -18.71 -15.33 26.51
N PHE A 359 -17.97 -14.50 25.75
CA PHE A 359 -16.84 -13.75 26.27
C PHE A 359 -17.23 -12.81 27.42
N ALA A 360 -18.34 -12.06 27.28
CA ALA A 360 -18.82 -11.13 28.30
C ALA A 360 -19.18 -11.83 29.62
N LYS A 361 -19.69 -13.08 29.55
CA LYS A 361 -19.94 -13.93 30.74
C LYS A 361 -18.62 -14.42 31.37
N ALA A 362 -17.65 -14.80 30.54
CA ALA A 362 -16.40 -15.41 31.01
C ALA A 362 -15.33 -14.44 31.49
N THR A 363 -15.24 -13.21 30.95
CA THR A 363 -14.23 -12.24 31.37
C THR A 363 -14.49 -11.76 32.79
N THR A 364 -13.44 -11.61 33.60
CA THR A 364 -13.52 -11.00 34.94
C THR A 364 -13.31 -9.48 34.92
N VAL A 365 -12.86 -8.92 33.79
CA VAL A 365 -12.59 -7.49 33.62
C VAL A 365 -13.88 -6.74 33.30
N SER A 366 -14.38 -5.97 34.26
CA SER A 366 -15.67 -5.25 34.16
C SER A 366 -15.73 -4.27 32.98
N ARG A 367 -14.62 -3.56 32.70
CA ARG A 367 -14.48 -2.65 31.54
C ARG A 367 -14.67 -3.39 30.21
N PHE A 368 -14.00 -4.52 30.03
CA PHE A 368 -14.11 -5.33 28.81
C PHE A 368 -15.52 -5.84 28.62
N ARG A 369 -16.14 -6.38 29.68
CA ARG A 369 -17.54 -6.81 29.67
C ARG A 369 -18.48 -5.69 29.20
N ARG A 370 -18.30 -4.46 29.72
CA ARG A 370 -19.13 -3.30 29.34
C ARG A 370 -18.96 -2.95 27.86
N GLN A 371 -17.73 -2.88 27.36
CA GLN A 371 -17.46 -2.55 25.95
C GLN A 371 -17.98 -3.61 24.97
N VAL A 372 -17.87 -4.90 25.33
CA VAL A 372 -18.46 -5.97 24.52
C VAL A 372 -19.99 -5.89 24.48
N LYS A 373 -20.64 -5.58 25.61
CA LYS A 373 -22.10 -5.37 25.65
C LYS A 373 -22.53 -4.20 24.77
N ASP A 374 -21.82 -3.07 24.81
CA ASP A 374 -22.09 -1.93 23.92
C ASP A 374 -21.95 -2.32 22.44
N LEU A 375 -20.92 -3.10 22.08
CA LEU A 375 -20.77 -3.61 20.72
C LEU A 375 -21.95 -4.50 20.29
N ILE A 376 -22.37 -5.43 21.15
CA ILE A 376 -23.52 -6.31 20.88
C ILE A 376 -24.78 -5.48 20.62
N GLU A 377 -25.08 -4.52 21.50
CA GLU A 377 -26.25 -3.65 21.37
C GLU A 377 -26.24 -2.85 20.05
N ARG A 378 -25.08 -2.36 19.62
CA ARG A 378 -24.93 -1.66 18.33
C ARG A 378 -25.19 -2.58 17.14
N LEU A 379 -24.65 -3.80 17.16
CA LEU A 379 -24.86 -4.78 16.10
C LEU A 379 -26.33 -5.18 16.01
N GLU A 380 -26.97 -5.47 17.14
CA GLU A 380 -28.39 -5.85 17.20
C GLU A 380 -29.31 -4.69 16.78
N ARG A 381 -28.99 -3.45 17.18
CA ARG A 381 -29.72 -2.26 16.73
C ARG A 381 -29.66 -2.11 15.21
N ASN A 382 -28.49 -2.31 14.60
CA ASN A 382 -28.36 -2.26 13.14
C ASN A 382 -29.09 -3.43 12.48
N ALA A 383 -29.03 -4.63 13.04
CA ALA A 383 -29.81 -5.77 12.54
C ALA A 383 -31.32 -5.49 12.57
N ALA A 384 -31.85 -4.95 13.66
CA ALA A 384 -33.26 -4.57 13.75
C ALA A 384 -33.63 -3.49 12.72
N TYR A 385 -32.75 -2.51 12.49
CA TYR A 385 -32.92 -1.50 11.45
C TYR A 385 -33.00 -2.12 10.04
N ILE A 386 -32.06 -3.00 9.69
CA ILE A 386 -32.04 -3.69 8.39
C ILE A 386 -33.26 -4.61 8.22
N SER A 387 -33.67 -5.34 9.26
CA SER A 387 -34.88 -6.16 9.22
C SER A 387 -36.14 -5.34 8.95
N ARG A 388 -36.27 -4.16 9.56
CA ARG A 388 -37.40 -3.24 9.29
C ARG A 388 -37.40 -2.77 7.84
N LEU A 389 -36.25 -2.39 7.30
CA LEU A 389 -36.12 -2.00 5.89
C LEU A 389 -36.49 -3.15 4.95
N ARG A 390 -36.06 -4.38 5.25
CA ARG A 390 -36.45 -5.59 4.48
C ARG A 390 -37.95 -5.81 4.47
N SER A 391 -38.60 -5.71 5.63
CA SER A 391 -40.05 -5.89 5.75
C SER A 391 -40.86 -4.77 5.07
N ALA A 392 -40.35 -3.54 5.07
CA ALA A 392 -41.00 -2.40 4.41
C ALA A 392 -40.76 -2.34 2.90
N GLY A 393 -39.66 -2.93 2.42
CA GLY A 393 -39.17 -2.79 1.05
C GLY A 393 -39.95 -3.55 -0.03
N GLY A 394 -40.91 -4.41 0.32
CA GLY A 394 -41.83 -5.06 -0.62
C GLY A 394 -41.21 -5.86 -1.78
N ARG A 395 -39.89 -6.03 -1.83
CA ARG A 395 -39.19 -6.75 -2.90
C ARG A 395 -38.90 -8.17 -2.48
N SER A 396 -39.44 -9.10 -3.26
CA SER A 396 -39.19 -10.53 -3.15
C SER A 396 -37.76 -10.86 -3.58
N PRO A 397 -37.12 -11.90 -3.02
CA PRO A 397 -35.85 -12.43 -3.53
C PRO A 397 -35.86 -12.85 -5.02
N GLN A 398 -37.04 -12.90 -5.66
CA GLN A 398 -37.23 -13.20 -7.08
C GLN A 398 -37.34 -11.95 -7.97
N ASP A 399 -37.41 -10.75 -7.40
CA ASP A 399 -37.50 -9.53 -8.19
C ASP A 399 -36.12 -9.23 -8.81
N LYS A 400 -36.02 -9.36 -10.13
CA LYS A 400 -34.78 -9.10 -10.89
C LYS A 400 -34.31 -7.66 -10.66
N VAL A 401 -33.02 -7.52 -10.34
CA VAL A 401 -32.31 -6.24 -10.18
C VAL A 401 -32.18 -5.51 -11.50
#